data_AF-A0A1V5TLD5-F1
#
_entry.id   AF-A0A1V5TLD5-F1
#
_cell.length_a   1.000
_cell.length_b   1.000
_cell.length_c   1.000
_cell.angle_alpha   90.00
_cell.angle_beta   90.00
_cell.angle_gamma   90.00
#
_symmetry.space_group_name_H-M   'P 1'
#
loop_
_entity.id
_entity.type
_entity.pdbx_description
1 polymer ?
#
loop_
_entity_poly.entity_id
_entity_poly.type
_entity_poly.pdbx_seq_one_letter_code
_entity_poly.pdbx_strand_id
1 'polypeptide(L)'
;MKIRMEKGFKNFLFRTAIFIVVFMAFSFLIGTKIFTNNFIEVWKISIYTRIGYILLFSILGFILLYRKRLTEFPIYKYKAKDGVMMALSVVALAGFYFVETYSAQINQTLLNMILVHALGISIFAFLALGVYGISFAKHFAKKFKKELLYFLIFAIITYSFMNLVWGLWPYLSLAVLKVTTFLLKIIGINVATFGTDGITVNGFSVIVAEACSGIYSIFIFTALYLFIVFLDWNKLNKKKAAALFLPAVLGAFAFNIIRVFTLMLVGAYISRNLALGLYHSYSGMMFFLIYFVLFWGLLYKYMKK
;
A
#
# COMPACT_ATOMS: atom_id res chain seq x y z
N MET A 1 -3.91 30.20 12.05
CA MET A 1 -2.50 30.23 12.51
C MET A 1 -1.58 29.98 11.30
N LYS A 2 -0.95 31.02 10.73
CA LYS A 2 0.01 30.85 9.61
C LYS A 2 1.29 30.22 10.15
N ILE A 3 1.53 28.94 9.86
CA ILE A 3 2.79 28.27 10.19
C ILE A 3 3.89 28.95 9.35
N ARG A 4 4.73 29.76 9.98
CA ARG A 4 5.86 30.43 9.31
C ARG A 4 6.92 29.36 9.02
N MET A 5 6.87 28.77 7.82
CA MET A 5 7.78 27.71 7.42
C MET A 5 9.22 28.22 7.34
N GLU A 6 10.13 27.60 8.09
CA GLU A 6 11.56 27.88 8.03
C GLU A 6 12.11 27.60 6.62
N LYS A 7 13.13 28.38 6.20
CA LYS A 7 13.69 28.28 4.84
C LYS A 7 14.21 26.88 4.52
N GLY A 8 14.76 26.16 5.50
CA GLY A 8 15.22 24.79 5.30
C GLY A 8 14.09 23.77 5.12
N PHE A 9 12.97 23.93 5.84
CA PHE A 9 11.78 23.10 5.60
C PHE A 9 11.20 23.31 4.21
N LYS A 10 11.17 24.56 3.71
CA LYS A 10 10.77 24.83 2.32
C LYS A 10 11.67 24.12 1.31
N ASN A 11 12.99 24.13 1.53
CA ASN A 11 13.92 23.41 0.66
C ASN A 11 13.70 21.89 0.70
N PHE A 12 13.43 21.33 1.89
CA PHE A 12 13.07 19.93 2.06
C PHE A 12 11.81 19.58 1.25
N LEU A 13 10.72 20.35 1.41
CA LEU A 13 9.47 20.12 0.66
C LEU A 13 9.67 20.20 -0.85
N PHE A 14 10.45 21.17 -1.32
CA PHE A 14 10.76 21.30 -2.74
C PHE A 14 11.51 20.08 -3.29
N ARG A 15 12.54 19.61 -2.57
CA ARG A 15 13.26 18.37 -2.90
C ARG A 15 12.36 17.15 -2.84
N THR A 16 11.44 17.08 -1.87
CA THR A 16 10.45 16.00 -1.78
C THR A 16 9.51 16.00 -2.98
N ALA A 17 9.05 17.18 -3.45
CA ALA A 17 8.24 17.27 -4.66
C ALA A 17 9.01 16.76 -5.89
N ILE A 18 10.27 17.18 -6.07
CA ILE A 18 11.14 16.67 -7.14
C ILE A 18 11.29 15.14 -7.02
N PHE A 19 11.59 14.64 -5.82
CA PHE A 19 11.75 13.21 -5.58
C PHE A 19 10.50 12.44 -5.97
N ILE A 20 9.30 12.90 -5.57
CA ILE A 20 8.03 12.25 -5.92
C ILE A 20 7.83 12.20 -7.44
N VAL A 21 8.05 13.30 -8.14
CA VAL A 21 7.89 13.35 -9.61
C VAL A 21 8.85 12.37 -10.30
N VAL A 22 10.13 12.40 -9.95
CA VAL A 22 11.13 11.52 -10.58
C VAL A 22 10.91 10.06 -10.16
N PHE A 23 10.54 9.82 -8.89
CA PHE A 23 10.19 8.49 -8.39
C PHE A 23 8.99 7.89 -9.15
N MET A 24 7.94 8.68 -9.40
CA MET A 24 6.79 8.25 -10.19
C MET A 24 7.19 7.94 -11.63
N ALA A 25 8.04 8.76 -12.25
CA ALA A 25 8.54 8.51 -13.60
C ALA A 25 9.35 7.20 -13.67
N PHE A 26 10.28 6.99 -12.74
CA PHE A 26 11.09 5.76 -12.68
C PHE A 26 10.20 4.53 -12.38
N SER A 27 9.27 4.66 -11.44
CA SER A 27 8.33 3.59 -11.11
C SER A 27 7.39 3.25 -12.26
N PHE A 28 6.97 4.24 -13.06
CA PHE A 28 6.18 4.02 -14.27
C PHE A 28 6.99 3.26 -15.32
N LEU A 29 8.22 3.70 -15.58
CA LEU A 29 9.13 3.02 -16.50
C LEU A 29 9.35 1.56 -16.07
N ILE A 30 9.71 1.32 -14.82
CA ILE A 30 9.90 -0.03 -14.28
C ILE A 30 8.60 -0.85 -14.35
N GLY A 31 7.48 -0.26 -13.92
CA GLY A 31 6.18 -0.93 -13.82
C GLY A 31 5.67 -1.43 -15.16
N THR A 32 5.73 -0.62 -16.21
CA THR A 32 5.24 -1.00 -17.55
C THR A 32 5.89 -2.27 -18.09
N LYS A 33 7.15 -2.54 -17.72
CA LYS A 33 7.90 -3.74 -18.14
C LYS A 33 7.69 -4.95 -17.24
N ILE A 34 7.71 -4.71 -15.93
CA ILE A 34 7.55 -5.77 -14.94
C ILE A 34 6.22 -6.53 -15.12
N PHE A 35 5.13 -5.85 -15.54
CA PHE A 35 3.82 -6.48 -15.77
C PHE A 35 3.69 -7.23 -17.10
N THR A 36 4.51 -6.94 -18.11
CA THR A 36 4.38 -7.55 -19.45
C THR A 36 4.99 -8.95 -19.57
N ASN A 37 5.97 -9.31 -18.73
CA ASN A 37 6.83 -10.49 -18.95
C ASN A 37 6.77 -11.55 -17.83
N ASN A 38 5.71 -11.62 -17.01
CA ASN A 38 5.63 -12.48 -15.81
C ASN A 38 6.84 -12.33 -14.85
N PHE A 39 7.60 -11.25 -14.98
CA PHE A 39 8.83 -10.98 -14.25
C PHE A 39 8.57 -10.89 -12.74
N ILE A 40 7.36 -10.44 -12.35
CA ILE A 40 6.91 -10.37 -10.96
C ILE A 40 6.97 -11.72 -10.25
N GLU A 41 6.41 -12.75 -10.87
CA GLU A 41 6.26 -14.07 -10.24
C GLU A 41 7.60 -14.80 -10.23
N VAL A 42 8.28 -14.81 -11.38
CA VAL A 42 9.57 -15.49 -11.56
C VAL A 42 10.63 -14.95 -10.60
N TRP A 43 10.71 -13.62 -10.47
CA TRP A 43 11.72 -12.97 -9.63
C TRP A 43 11.20 -12.61 -8.23
N LYS A 44 10.02 -13.08 -7.82
CA LYS A 44 9.41 -12.81 -6.50
C LYS A 44 9.32 -11.32 -6.11
N ILE A 45 9.18 -10.44 -7.11
CA ILE A 45 9.09 -8.98 -6.94
C ILE A 45 7.74 -8.57 -6.31
N SER A 46 6.77 -9.47 -6.22
CA SER A 46 5.51 -9.26 -5.50
C SER A 46 5.70 -8.82 -4.03
N ILE A 47 6.87 -9.08 -3.44
CA ILE A 47 7.25 -8.59 -2.11
C ILE A 47 7.20 -7.06 -2.00
N TYR A 48 7.54 -6.34 -3.06
CA TYR A 48 7.59 -4.87 -3.05
C TYR A 48 6.21 -4.24 -2.98
N THR A 49 5.19 -4.87 -3.57
CA THR A 49 3.79 -4.41 -3.46
C THR A 49 3.35 -4.37 -2.00
N ARG A 50 3.69 -5.42 -1.24
CA ARG A 50 3.39 -5.56 0.19
C ARG A 50 4.18 -4.56 1.03
N ILE A 51 5.49 -4.45 0.81
CA ILE A 51 6.36 -3.50 1.53
C ILE A 51 5.94 -2.05 1.23
N GLY A 52 5.49 -1.75 0.01
CA GLY A 52 5.05 -0.42 -0.40
C GLY A 52 3.96 0.16 0.51
N TYR A 53 2.94 -0.64 0.85
CA TYR A 53 1.89 -0.21 1.78
C TYR A 53 2.46 0.14 3.16
N ILE A 54 3.29 -0.73 3.73
CA ILE A 54 3.90 -0.54 5.05
C ILE A 54 4.78 0.72 5.05
N LEU A 55 5.56 0.92 3.99
CA LEU A 55 6.43 2.08 3.81
C LEU A 55 5.63 3.39 3.75
N LEU A 56 4.51 3.41 3.02
CA LEU A 56 3.62 4.59 2.96
C LEU A 56 3.05 4.94 4.34
N PHE A 57 2.52 3.94 5.08
CA PHE A 57 2.03 4.17 6.45
C PHE A 57 3.15 4.63 7.40
N SER A 58 4.35 4.06 7.25
CA SER A 58 5.53 4.40 8.04
C SER A 58 5.96 5.84 7.77
N ILE A 59 6.01 6.27 6.50
CA ILE A 59 6.34 7.65 6.14
C ILE A 59 5.29 8.63 6.68
N LEU A 60 4.01 8.34 6.51
CA LEU A 60 2.92 9.19 7.02
C LEU A 60 2.98 9.30 8.56
N GLY A 61 3.12 8.17 9.25
CA GLY A 61 3.27 8.13 10.70
C GLY A 61 4.49 8.93 11.17
N PHE A 62 5.63 8.78 10.49
CA PHE A 62 6.85 9.51 10.80
C PHE A 62 6.66 11.02 10.63
N ILE A 63 6.05 11.45 9.53
CA ILE A 63 5.76 12.87 9.26
C ILE A 63 4.83 13.44 10.34
N LEU A 64 3.76 12.73 10.69
CA LEU A 64 2.78 13.20 11.67
C LEU A 64 3.36 13.29 13.09
N LEU A 65 4.10 12.27 13.53
CA LEU A 65 4.69 12.21 14.86
C LEU A 65 5.84 13.20 15.04
N TYR A 66 6.68 13.39 14.01
CA TYR A 66 7.89 14.21 14.11
C TYR A 66 7.83 15.55 13.36
N ARG A 67 6.63 16.00 12.97
CA ARG A 67 6.41 17.25 12.21
C ARG A 67 7.18 18.47 12.72
N LYS A 68 7.27 18.67 14.05
CA LYS A 68 7.98 19.82 14.64
C LYS A 68 9.50 19.73 14.41
N ARG A 69 10.09 18.55 14.57
CA ARG A 69 11.52 18.35 14.36
C ARG A 69 11.90 18.33 12.88
N LEU A 70 10.93 17.98 12.02
CA LEU A 70 11.06 18.06 10.57
C LEU A 70 11.09 19.51 10.07
N THR A 71 10.49 20.47 10.78
CA THR A 71 10.56 21.89 10.36
C THR A 71 11.92 22.54 10.63
N GLU A 72 12.73 21.98 11.53
CA GLU A 72 14.00 22.52 12.02
C GLU A 72 15.23 22.01 11.23
N PHE A 73 15.16 21.94 9.89
CA PHE A 73 16.32 21.53 9.09
C PHE A 73 17.14 22.72 8.61
N PRO A 74 18.48 22.65 8.68
CA PRO A 74 19.32 23.61 7.98
C PRO A 74 19.24 23.38 6.46
N ILE A 75 19.57 24.42 5.69
CA ILE A 75 19.65 24.34 4.22
C ILE A 75 20.93 23.60 3.84
N TYR A 76 20.82 22.57 3.00
CA TYR A 76 21.95 21.90 2.40
C TYR A 76 22.15 22.36 0.96
N LYS A 77 23.38 22.76 0.62
CA LYS A 77 23.77 23.05 -0.78
C LYS A 77 24.01 21.73 -1.52
N TYR A 78 23.57 21.70 -2.77
CA TYR A 78 23.80 20.58 -3.69
C TYR A 78 25.28 20.50 -4.07
N LYS A 79 25.87 19.30 -4.07
CA LYS A 79 27.29 19.07 -4.39
C LYS A 79 27.42 18.16 -5.61
N ALA A 80 28.58 18.20 -6.28
CA ALA A 80 28.86 17.33 -7.42
C ALA A 80 28.65 15.83 -7.13
N LYS A 81 29.00 15.38 -5.91
CA LYS A 81 28.77 13.99 -5.47
C LYS A 81 27.28 13.60 -5.42
N ASP A 82 26.38 14.56 -5.19
CA ASP A 82 24.93 14.32 -5.22
C ASP A 82 24.48 14.09 -6.68
N GLY A 83 25.02 14.85 -7.62
CA GLY A 83 24.80 14.65 -9.06
C GLY A 83 25.28 13.29 -9.56
N VAL A 84 26.42 12.81 -9.05
CA VAL A 84 26.91 11.45 -9.33
C VAL A 84 25.90 10.39 -8.84
N MET A 85 25.32 10.55 -7.65
CA MET A 85 24.28 9.62 -7.17
C MET A 85 23.05 9.65 -8.08
N MET A 86 22.64 10.81 -8.56
CA MET A 86 21.56 10.92 -9.54
C MET A 86 21.90 10.16 -10.84
N ALA A 87 23.10 10.33 -11.38
CA ALA A 87 23.54 9.59 -12.56
C ALA A 87 23.58 8.07 -12.34
N LEU A 88 24.07 7.62 -11.17
CA LEU A 88 24.05 6.20 -10.80
C LEU A 88 22.63 5.63 -10.72
N SER A 89 21.63 6.42 -10.31
CA SER A 89 20.24 5.96 -10.33
C SER A 89 19.72 5.68 -11.75
N VAL A 90 20.12 6.50 -12.73
CA VAL A 90 19.77 6.32 -14.15
C VAL A 90 20.52 5.11 -14.73
N VAL A 91 21.80 4.95 -14.38
CA VAL A 91 22.60 3.78 -14.80
C VAL A 91 22.01 2.50 -14.21
N ALA A 92 21.65 2.49 -12.93
CA ALA A 92 20.99 1.34 -12.29
C ALA A 92 19.63 1.04 -12.94
N LEU A 93 18.88 2.06 -13.33
CA LEU A 93 17.62 1.90 -14.07
C LEU A 93 17.87 1.22 -15.43
N ALA A 94 18.84 1.71 -16.21
CA ALA A 94 19.21 1.09 -17.47
C ALA A 94 19.71 -0.36 -17.29
N GLY A 95 20.49 -0.62 -16.24
CA GLY A 95 20.92 -1.97 -15.88
C GLY A 95 19.76 -2.88 -15.52
N PHE A 96 18.75 -2.38 -14.82
CA PHE A 96 17.55 -3.15 -14.50
C PHE A 96 16.75 -3.50 -15.75
N TYR A 97 16.61 -2.55 -16.68
CA TYR A 97 16.01 -2.79 -18.00
C TYR A 97 16.75 -3.85 -18.80
N PHE A 98 18.09 -3.83 -18.76
CA PHE A 98 18.90 -4.86 -19.39
C PHE A 98 18.60 -6.24 -18.78
N VAL A 99 18.65 -6.36 -17.46
CA VAL A 99 18.35 -7.62 -16.75
C VAL A 99 16.94 -8.13 -17.06
N GLU A 100 15.95 -7.24 -17.11
CA GLU A 100 14.57 -7.58 -17.45
C GLU A 100 14.46 -8.11 -18.90
N THR A 101 15.10 -7.44 -19.85
CA THR A 101 15.09 -7.84 -21.27
C THR A 101 15.72 -9.23 -21.48
N TYR A 102 16.80 -9.52 -20.76
CA TYR A 102 17.52 -10.79 -20.87
C TYR A 102 17.14 -11.81 -19.79
N SER A 103 16.04 -11.60 -19.06
CA SER A 103 15.72 -12.39 -17.86
C SER A 103 15.55 -13.87 -18.15
N ALA A 104 15.08 -14.23 -19.34
CA ALA A 104 14.91 -15.63 -19.77
C ALA A 104 16.24 -16.38 -19.91
N GLN A 105 17.35 -15.67 -20.10
CA GLN A 105 18.70 -16.23 -20.23
C GLN A 105 19.43 -16.30 -18.87
N ILE A 106 18.87 -15.69 -17.83
CA ILE A 106 19.49 -15.64 -16.50
C ILE A 106 18.95 -16.79 -15.65
N ASN A 107 19.85 -17.66 -15.21
CA ASN A 107 19.50 -18.75 -14.30
C ASN A 107 18.91 -18.21 -12.99
N GLN A 108 17.84 -18.81 -12.51
CA GLN A 108 17.12 -18.40 -11.29
C GLN A 108 17.79 -18.94 -10.02
N THR A 109 19.07 -18.62 -9.84
CA THR A 109 19.80 -18.93 -8.61
C THR A 109 19.45 -17.92 -7.51
N LEU A 110 19.61 -18.30 -6.24
CA LEU A 110 19.40 -17.40 -5.10
C LEU A 110 20.26 -16.13 -5.21
N LEU A 111 21.51 -16.28 -5.68
CA LEU A 111 22.42 -15.15 -5.90
C LEU A 111 21.85 -14.18 -6.94
N ASN A 112 21.41 -14.68 -8.10
CA ASN A 112 20.86 -13.83 -9.14
C ASN A 112 19.58 -13.13 -8.65
N MET A 113 18.72 -13.81 -7.90
CA MET A 113 17.56 -13.17 -7.27
C MET A 113 17.99 -12.00 -6.36
N ILE A 114 18.96 -12.23 -5.47
CA ILE A 114 19.49 -11.19 -4.58
C ILE A 114 20.04 -10.01 -5.39
N LEU A 115 20.79 -10.27 -6.47
CA LEU A 115 21.37 -9.23 -7.32
C LEU A 115 20.30 -8.40 -8.03
N VAL A 116 19.25 -9.02 -8.57
CA VAL A 116 18.12 -8.30 -9.19
C VAL A 116 17.41 -7.40 -8.18
N HIS A 117 17.17 -7.90 -6.96
CA HIS A 117 16.55 -7.10 -5.90
C HIS A 117 17.46 -5.96 -5.44
N ALA A 118 18.76 -6.22 -5.27
CA ALA A 118 19.75 -5.22 -4.91
C ALA A 118 19.83 -4.12 -5.98
N LEU A 119 19.80 -4.49 -7.26
CA LEU A 119 19.75 -3.56 -8.37
C LEU A 119 18.48 -2.69 -8.31
N GLY A 120 17.30 -3.30 -8.15
CA GLY A 120 16.04 -2.57 -8.01
C GLY A 120 16.03 -1.59 -6.84
N ILE A 121 16.53 -2.00 -5.67
CA ILE A 121 16.66 -1.13 -4.49
C ILE A 121 17.68 -0.01 -4.73
N SER A 122 18.78 -0.29 -5.42
CA SER A 122 19.85 0.68 -5.67
C SER A 122 19.37 1.87 -6.50
N ILE A 123 18.44 1.66 -7.44
CA ILE A 123 17.82 2.73 -8.24
C ILE A 123 17.23 3.80 -7.32
N PHE A 124 16.37 3.39 -6.39
CA PHE A 124 15.66 4.32 -5.52
C PHE A 124 16.55 4.86 -4.39
N ALA A 125 17.53 4.08 -3.94
CA ALA A 125 18.52 4.55 -2.96
C ALA A 125 19.39 5.66 -3.55
N PHE A 126 19.94 5.46 -4.75
CA PHE A 126 20.73 6.47 -5.46
C PHE A 126 19.89 7.67 -5.87
N LEU A 127 18.64 7.47 -6.28
CA LEU A 127 17.71 8.57 -6.58
C LEU A 127 17.47 9.44 -5.33
N ALA A 128 17.19 8.81 -4.18
CA ALA A 128 16.98 9.54 -2.93
C ALA A 128 18.24 10.32 -2.52
N LEU A 129 19.42 9.69 -2.57
CA LEU A 129 20.70 10.36 -2.30
C LEU A 129 20.98 11.48 -3.30
N GLY A 130 20.62 11.30 -4.57
CA GLY A 130 20.81 12.27 -5.63
C GLY A 130 19.90 13.48 -5.52
N VAL A 131 18.65 13.33 -5.06
CA VAL A 131 17.70 14.45 -4.88
C VAL A 131 17.94 15.18 -3.55
N TYR A 132 18.06 14.43 -2.45
CA TYR A 132 18.19 15.02 -1.12
C TYR A 132 19.63 15.44 -0.80
N GLY A 133 20.62 14.78 -1.40
CA GLY A 133 22.04 14.99 -1.18
C GLY A 133 22.59 14.15 -0.03
N ILE A 134 23.84 13.70 -0.17
CA ILE A 134 24.51 12.80 0.78
C ILE A 134 24.68 13.47 2.15
N SER A 135 25.01 14.77 2.16
CA SER A 135 25.17 15.52 3.42
C SER A 135 23.85 15.64 4.18
N PHE A 136 22.75 15.89 3.49
CA PHE A 136 21.42 15.88 4.10
C PHE A 136 21.07 14.49 4.62
N ALA A 137 21.22 13.44 3.80
CA ALA A 137 20.87 12.08 4.18
C ALA A 137 21.64 11.60 5.43
N LYS A 138 22.95 11.90 5.52
CA LYS A 138 23.75 11.60 6.72
C LYS A 138 23.26 12.34 7.95
N HIS A 139 22.96 13.64 7.82
CA HIS A 139 22.43 14.42 8.94
C HIS A 139 21.05 13.95 9.36
N PHE A 140 20.16 13.67 8.40
CA PHE A 140 18.82 13.13 8.63
C PHE A 140 18.90 11.81 9.39
N ALA A 141 19.70 10.85 8.90
CA ALA A 141 19.90 9.57 9.55
C ALA A 141 20.46 9.72 10.97
N LYS A 142 21.42 10.63 11.20
CA LYS A 142 21.97 10.89 12.53
C LYS A 142 20.96 11.55 13.47
N LYS A 143 20.20 12.55 12.98
CA LYS A 143 19.18 13.29 13.74
C LYS A 143 18.00 12.40 14.13
N PHE A 144 17.64 11.44 13.29
CA PHE A 144 16.48 10.57 13.46
C PHE A 144 16.83 9.08 13.68
N LYS A 145 18.06 8.76 14.12
CA LYS A 145 18.54 7.37 14.19
C LYS A 145 17.64 6.45 15.04
N LYS A 146 17.11 6.94 16.16
CA LYS A 146 16.28 6.16 17.09
C LYS A 146 14.90 5.96 16.48
N GLU A 147 14.36 7.02 15.89
CA GLU A 147 13.06 7.04 15.25
C GLU A 147 13.04 6.13 14.02
N LEU A 148 14.08 6.19 13.18
CA LEU A 148 14.27 5.27 12.07
C LEU A 148 14.37 3.81 12.52
N LEU A 149 15.06 3.54 13.65
CA LEU A 149 15.10 2.21 14.23
C LEU A 149 13.71 1.75 14.71
N TYR A 150 12.95 2.61 15.38
CA TYR A 150 11.59 2.28 15.81
C TYR A 150 10.66 2.01 14.63
N PHE A 151 10.74 2.82 13.57
CA PHE A 151 9.97 2.61 12.35
C PHE A 151 10.41 1.36 11.58
N LEU A 152 11.70 1.01 11.61
CA LEU A 152 12.19 -0.24 11.03
C LEU A 152 11.65 -1.45 11.80
N ILE A 153 11.72 -1.44 13.14
CA ILE A 153 11.15 -2.50 13.98
C ILE A 153 9.65 -2.60 13.74
N PHE A 154 8.94 -1.47 13.72
CA PHE A 154 7.51 -1.41 13.41
C PHE A 154 7.20 -1.99 12.04
N ALA A 155 7.98 -1.66 11.00
CA ALA A 155 7.80 -2.19 9.66
C ALA A 155 8.01 -3.71 9.61
N ILE A 156 9.04 -4.24 10.30
CA ILE A 156 9.30 -5.68 10.38
C ILE A 156 8.14 -6.39 11.09
N ILE A 157 7.70 -5.90 12.24
CA ILE A 157 6.58 -6.47 12.99
C ILE A 157 5.30 -6.44 12.15
N THR A 158 5.01 -5.29 11.53
CA THR A 158 3.83 -5.12 10.67
C THR A 158 3.89 -6.06 9.48
N TYR A 159 5.04 -6.21 8.83
CA TYR A 159 5.21 -7.12 7.70
C TYR A 159 5.01 -8.59 8.09
N SER A 160 5.59 -9.03 9.20
CA SER A 160 5.40 -10.39 9.72
C SER A 160 3.93 -10.66 10.08
N PHE A 161 3.29 -9.72 10.77
CA PHE A 161 1.87 -9.82 11.09
C PHE A 161 1.01 -9.81 9.82
N MET A 162 1.36 -8.98 8.83
CA MET A 162 0.68 -8.89 7.56
C MET A 162 0.73 -10.21 6.82
N ASN A 163 1.86 -10.93 6.81
CA ASN A 163 1.93 -12.25 6.17
C ASN A 163 1.04 -13.29 6.87
N LEU A 164 0.94 -13.26 8.19
CA LEU A 164 0.03 -14.14 8.94
C LEU A 164 -1.43 -13.85 8.59
N VAL A 165 -1.81 -12.57 8.60
CA VAL A 165 -3.16 -12.12 8.25
C VAL A 165 -3.47 -12.44 6.79
N TRP A 166 -2.52 -12.24 5.87
CA TRP A 166 -2.67 -12.56 4.46
C TRP A 166 -2.94 -14.04 4.23
N GLY A 167 -2.38 -14.94 5.04
CA GLY A 167 -2.71 -16.37 4.97
C GLY A 167 -4.20 -16.68 5.13
N LEU A 168 -4.99 -15.74 5.65
CA LEU A 168 -6.44 -15.88 5.80
C LEU A 168 -7.23 -15.57 4.50
N TRP A 169 -6.59 -15.02 3.47
CA TRP A 169 -7.25 -14.62 2.23
C TRP A 169 -8.13 -15.72 1.59
N PRO A 170 -7.75 -17.01 1.56
CA PRO A 170 -8.58 -18.04 0.92
C PRO A 170 -9.89 -18.26 1.68
N TYR A 171 -9.83 -18.22 3.03
CA TYR A 171 -11.02 -18.35 3.89
C TYR A 171 -11.95 -17.15 3.74
N LEU A 172 -11.38 -15.94 3.67
CA LEU A 172 -12.15 -14.72 3.44
C LEU A 172 -12.81 -14.73 2.05
N SER A 173 -12.10 -15.16 1.01
CA SER A 173 -12.66 -15.34 -0.34
C SER A 173 -13.84 -16.29 -0.34
N LEU A 174 -13.73 -17.43 0.34
CA LEU A 174 -14.83 -18.39 0.47
C LEU A 174 -16.05 -17.79 1.18
N ALA A 175 -15.81 -17.02 2.25
CA ALA A 175 -16.89 -16.31 2.95
C ALA A 175 -17.57 -15.28 2.05
N VAL A 176 -16.78 -14.47 1.32
CA VAL A 176 -17.30 -13.50 0.33
C VAL A 176 -18.13 -14.20 -0.74
N LEU A 177 -17.63 -15.32 -1.29
CA LEU A 177 -18.35 -16.12 -2.29
C LEU A 177 -19.71 -16.58 -1.76
N LYS A 178 -19.74 -17.22 -0.58
CA LYS A 178 -20.96 -17.76 0.02
C LYS A 178 -21.98 -16.68 0.31
N VAL A 179 -21.56 -15.58 0.94
CA VAL A 179 -22.47 -14.49 1.30
C VAL A 179 -22.95 -13.76 0.04
N THR A 180 -22.08 -13.50 -0.94
CA THR A 180 -22.49 -12.85 -2.19
C THR A 180 -23.49 -13.70 -2.96
N THR A 181 -23.25 -15.01 -3.07
CA THR A 181 -24.16 -15.96 -3.70
C THR A 181 -25.52 -15.97 -2.99
N PHE A 182 -25.51 -15.97 -1.65
CA PHE A 182 -26.73 -15.90 -0.85
C PHE A 182 -27.52 -14.60 -1.10
N LEU A 183 -26.85 -13.44 -1.11
CA LEU A 183 -27.47 -12.14 -1.36
C LEU A 183 -28.10 -12.07 -2.77
N LEU A 184 -27.40 -12.59 -3.79
CA LEU A 184 -27.92 -12.65 -5.16
C LEU A 184 -29.15 -13.56 -5.26
N LYS A 185 -29.14 -14.72 -4.59
CA LYS A 185 -30.29 -15.63 -4.54
C LYS A 185 -31.50 -15.00 -3.84
N ILE A 186 -31.29 -14.24 -2.77
CA ILE A 186 -32.38 -13.52 -2.07
C ILE A 186 -33.12 -12.58 -3.02
N ILE A 187 -32.39 -11.88 -3.89
CA ILE A 187 -33.00 -10.96 -4.86
C ILE A 187 -33.47 -11.65 -6.15
N GLY A 188 -33.60 -12.99 -6.14
CA GLY A 188 -34.18 -13.78 -7.24
C GLY A 188 -33.24 -14.05 -8.41
N ILE A 189 -31.94 -13.79 -8.28
CA ILE A 189 -30.98 -14.01 -9.36
C ILE A 189 -30.49 -15.46 -9.35
N ASN A 190 -30.49 -16.10 -10.52
CA ASN A 190 -29.88 -17.41 -10.69
C ASN A 190 -28.35 -17.29 -10.68
N VAL A 191 -27.71 -18.04 -9.78
CA VAL A 191 -26.26 -18.00 -9.55
C VAL A 191 -25.70 -19.41 -9.66
N ALA A 192 -24.69 -19.58 -10.51
CA ALA A 192 -23.87 -20.78 -10.55
C ALA A 192 -22.51 -20.49 -9.88
N THR A 193 -21.98 -21.47 -9.16
CA THR A 193 -20.63 -21.42 -8.60
C THR A 193 -19.75 -22.47 -9.29
N PHE A 194 -18.47 -22.17 -9.49
CA PHE A 194 -17.51 -23.09 -10.12
C PHE A 194 -16.16 -23.00 -9.41
N GLY A 195 -15.40 -24.11 -9.38
CA GLY A 195 -14.19 -24.17 -8.57
C GLY A 195 -14.47 -23.93 -7.08
N THR A 196 -13.46 -23.44 -6.35
CA THR A 196 -13.55 -23.13 -4.92
C THR A 196 -13.94 -21.68 -4.63
N ASP A 197 -13.78 -20.79 -5.61
CA ASP A 197 -13.85 -19.34 -5.48
C ASP A 197 -14.55 -18.64 -6.67
N GLY A 198 -15.12 -19.39 -7.62
CA GLY A 198 -15.79 -18.86 -8.81
C GLY A 198 -17.30 -18.66 -8.65
N ILE A 199 -17.80 -17.53 -9.17
CA ILE A 199 -19.22 -17.17 -9.22
C ILE A 199 -19.60 -16.72 -10.63
N THR A 200 -20.77 -17.16 -11.12
CA THR A 200 -21.31 -16.84 -12.44
C THR A 200 -22.76 -16.38 -12.34
N VAL A 201 -23.06 -15.25 -12.99
CA VAL A 201 -24.39 -14.67 -13.12
C VAL A 201 -24.57 -14.19 -14.55
N ASN A 202 -25.61 -14.66 -15.27
CA ASN A 202 -25.93 -14.25 -16.65
C ASN A 202 -24.73 -14.19 -17.61
N GLY A 203 -23.87 -15.22 -17.59
CA GLY A 203 -22.68 -15.29 -18.44
C GLY A 203 -21.49 -14.41 -18.00
N PHE A 204 -21.66 -13.63 -16.93
CA PHE A 204 -20.57 -12.93 -16.26
C PHE A 204 -19.98 -13.81 -15.14
N SER A 205 -18.72 -14.21 -15.32
CA SER A 205 -18.00 -15.09 -14.40
C SER A 205 -16.81 -14.37 -13.78
N VAL A 206 -16.66 -14.50 -12.46
CA VAL A 206 -15.57 -13.91 -11.67
C VAL A 206 -15.01 -14.93 -10.70
N ILE A 207 -13.69 -14.89 -10.52
CA ILE A 207 -12.98 -15.61 -9.46
C ILE A 207 -12.74 -14.64 -8.31
N VAL A 208 -13.16 -15.00 -7.09
CA VAL A 208 -12.95 -14.22 -5.87
C VAL A 208 -11.50 -14.39 -5.41
N ALA A 209 -10.57 -13.81 -6.16
CA ALA A 209 -9.14 -13.83 -5.86
C ALA A 209 -8.78 -12.95 -4.64
N GLU A 210 -7.50 -12.90 -4.28
CA GLU A 210 -6.94 -12.15 -3.14
C GLU A 210 -7.48 -10.71 -3.05
N ALA A 211 -7.57 -9.99 -4.18
CA ALA A 211 -8.06 -8.61 -4.24
C ALA A 211 -9.56 -8.43 -3.95
N CYS A 212 -10.36 -9.50 -4.07
CA CYS A 212 -11.79 -9.52 -3.79
C CYS A 212 -12.11 -10.10 -2.40
N SER A 213 -11.14 -10.77 -1.76
CA SER A 213 -11.30 -11.38 -0.44
C SER A 213 -11.60 -10.37 0.69
N GLY A 214 -11.30 -9.09 0.48
CA GLY A 214 -11.44 -8.06 1.52
C GLY A 214 -10.26 -7.97 2.49
N ILE A 215 -9.22 -8.80 2.32
CA ILE A 215 -8.02 -8.80 3.18
C ILE A 215 -7.34 -7.43 3.24
N TYR A 216 -7.22 -6.76 2.08
CA TYR A 216 -6.64 -5.41 1.99
C TYR A 216 -7.46 -4.38 2.78
N SER A 217 -8.79 -4.47 2.73
CA SER A 217 -9.69 -3.55 3.46
C SER A 217 -9.56 -3.76 4.96
N ILE A 218 -9.55 -5.02 5.42
CA ILE A 218 -9.34 -5.38 6.82
C ILE A 218 -7.99 -4.84 7.32
N PHE A 219 -6.92 -5.03 6.55
CA PHE A 219 -5.58 -4.59 6.92
C PHE A 219 -5.47 -3.07 7.02
N ILE A 220 -5.84 -2.35 5.96
CA ILE A 220 -5.77 -0.88 5.93
C ILE A 220 -6.64 -0.28 7.04
N PHE A 221 -7.85 -0.81 7.22
CA PHE A 221 -8.74 -0.35 8.28
C PHE A 221 -8.13 -0.60 9.67
N THR A 222 -7.60 -1.80 9.92
CA THR A 222 -6.94 -2.16 11.18
C THR A 222 -5.75 -1.24 11.47
N ALA A 223 -4.89 -1.01 10.47
CA ALA A 223 -3.73 -0.13 10.61
C ALA A 223 -4.14 1.29 10.99
N LEU A 224 -5.13 1.86 10.27
CA LEU A 224 -5.65 3.19 10.58
C LEU A 224 -6.38 3.24 11.93
N TYR A 225 -7.07 2.18 12.31
CA TYR A 225 -7.74 2.07 13.60
C TYR A 225 -6.75 2.14 14.75
N LEU A 226 -5.73 1.30 14.71
CA LEU A 226 -4.67 1.30 15.71
C LEU A 226 -3.90 2.61 15.71
N PHE A 227 -3.65 3.20 14.54
CA PHE A 227 -2.99 4.50 14.42
C PHE A 227 -3.79 5.61 15.11
N ILE A 228 -5.10 5.72 14.86
CA ILE A 228 -5.96 6.73 15.50
C ILE A 228 -6.06 6.48 17.01
N VAL A 229 -6.24 5.23 17.43
CA VAL A 229 -6.30 4.86 18.85
C VAL A 229 -4.99 5.21 19.57
N PHE A 230 -3.84 4.99 18.92
CA PHE A 230 -2.53 5.34 19.48
C PHE A 230 -2.31 6.85 19.53
N LEU A 231 -2.68 7.59 18.48
CA LEU A 231 -2.58 9.06 18.48
C LEU A 231 -3.45 9.70 19.56
N ASP A 232 -4.67 9.19 19.77
CA ASP A 232 -5.61 9.70 20.75
C ASP A 232 -5.65 8.85 22.05
N TRP A 233 -4.57 8.13 22.35
CA TRP A 233 -4.48 7.19 23.47
C TRP A 233 -4.93 7.76 24.83
N ASN A 234 -4.67 9.05 25.04
CA ASN A 234 -5.04 9.75 26.28
C ASN A 234 -6.48 10.27 26.28
N LYS A 235 -7.11 10.45 25.11
CA LYS A 235 -8.46 10.98 24.94
C LYS A 235 -9.52 9.88 24.88
N LEU A 236 -9.15 8.67 24.47
CA LEU A 236 -10.06 7.56 24.29
C LEU A 236 -10.16 6.66 25.54
N ASN A 237 -11.33 6.07 25.73
CA ASN A 237 -11.53 4.99 26.67
C ASN A 237 -11.06 3.66 26.06
N LYS A 238 -9.98 3.10 26.61
CA LYS A 238 -9.30 1.90 26.10
C LYS A 238 -10.21 0.68 26.03
N LYS A 239 -11.14 0.51 26.98
CA LYS A 239 -12.07 -0.63 26.99
C LYS A 239 -13.07 -0.52 25.85
N LYS A 240 -13.63 0.68 25.63
CA LYS A 240 -14.55 0.94 24.51
C LYS A 240 -13.85 0.80 23.16
N ALA A 241 -12.62 1.32 23.03
CA ALA A 241 -11.82 1.17 21.82
C ALA A 241 -11.44 -0.30 21.56
N ALA A 242 -11.12 -1.09 22.58
CA ALA A 242 -10.88 -2.52 22.39
C ALA A 242 -12.15 -3.27 21.96
N ALA A 243 -13.29 -2.99 22.62
CA ALA A 243 -14.57 -3.63 22.31
C ALA A 243 -15.07 -3.32 20.89
N LEU A 244 -14.84 -2.10 20.40
CA LEU A 244 -15.25 -1.69 19.05
C LEU A 244 -14.33 -2.17 17.93
N PHE A 245 -13.14 -2.68 18.24
CA PHE A 245 -12.20 -3.14 17.22
C PHE A 245 -12.78 -4.26 16.36
N LEU A 246 -13.38 -5.27 16.99
CA LEU A 246 -13.96 -6.42 16.27
C LEU A 246 -15.14 -6.00 15.38
N PRO A 247 -16.15 -5.25 15.85
CA PRO A 247 -17.18 -4.66 14.99
C PRO A 247 -16.62 -3.81 13.86
N ALA A 248 -15.51 -3.09 14.09
CA ALA A 248 -14.87 -2.26 13.07
C ALA A 248 -14.31 -3.10 11.92
N VAL A 249 -13.59 -4.18 12.25
CA VAL A 249 -13.03 -5.09 11.25
C VAL A 249 -14.13 -5.84 10.49
N LEU A 250 -15.15 -6.32 11.21
CA LEU A 250 -16.29 -7.03 10.60
C LEU A 250 -17.09 -6.11 9.67
N GLY A 251 -17.28 -4.85 10.03
CA GLY A 251 -17.96 -3.89 9.16
C GLY A 251 -17.15 -3.58 7.89
N ALA A 252 -15.83 -3.46 7.98
CA ALA A 252 -14.97 -3.28 6.81
C ALA A 252 -15.09 -4.49 5.85
N PHE A 253 -15.13 -5.70 6.40
CA PHE A 253 -15.35 -6.91 5.64
C PHE A 253 -16.75 -6.96 5.00
N ALA A 254 -17.80 -6.57 5.73
CA ALA A 254 -19.17 -6.51 5.22
C ALA A 254 -19.29 -5.52 4.03
N PHE A 255 -18.64 -4.36 4.10
CA PHE A 255 -18.61 -3.42 2.98
C PHE A 255 -17.86 -3.98 1.76
N ASN A 256 -16.84 -4.82 1.96
CA ASN A 256 -16.22 -5.56 0.86
C ASN A 256 -17.18 -6.60 0.24
N ILE A 257 -18.01 -7.28 1.04
CA ILE A 257 -19.04 -8.18 0.48
C ILE A 257 -20.02 -7.39 -0.38
N ILE A 258 -20.50 -6.23 0.09
CA ILE A 258 -21.40 -5.36 -0.69
C ILE A 258 -20.73 -4.91 -1.99
N ARG A 259 -19.43 -4.58 -1.95
CA ARG A 259 -18.65 -4.26 -3.15
C ARG A 259 -18.65 -5.41 -4.16
N VAL A 260 -18.38 -6.64 -3.72
CA VAL A 260 -18.34 -7.81 -4.63
C VAL A 260 -19.74 -8.14 -5.16
N PHE A 261 -20.76 -8.07 -4.30
CA PHE A 261 -22.16 -8.21 -4.70
C PHE A 261 -22.56 -7.21 -5.79
N THR A 262 -22.27 -5.92 -5.59
CA THR A 262 -22.57 -4.89 -6.59
C THR A 262 -21.73 -5.02 -7.85
N LEU A 263 -20.48 -5.49 -7.74
CA LEU A 263 -19.64 -5.82 -8.90
C LEU A 263 -20.29 -6.91 -9.78
N MET A 264 -20.85 -7.95 -9.16
CA MET A 264 -21.58 -9.00 -9.89
C MET A 264 -22.79 -8.46 -10.63
N LEU A 265 -23.57 -7.55 -10.00
CA LEU A 265 -24.72 -6.92 -10.65
C LEU A 265 -24.30 -6.04 -11.84
N VAL A 266 -23.28 -5.19 -11.66
CA VAL A 266 -22.78 -4.33 -12.73
C VAL A 266 -22.23 -5.17 -13.89
N GLY A 267 -21.49 -6.24 -13.59
CA GLY A 267 -20.91 -7.11 -14.62
C GLY A 267 -21.95 -7.93 -15.38
N ALA A 268 -23.01 -8.39 -14.69
CA ALA A 268 -24.06 -9.21 -15.28
C ALA A 268 -25.10 -8.42 -16.07
N TYR A 269 -25.41 -7.17 -15.67
CA TYR A 269 -26.54 -6.41 -16.22
C TYR A 269 -26.17 -5.09 -16.90
N ILE A 270 -24.99 -4.52 -16.63
CA ILE A 270 -24.61 -3.21 -17.19
C ILE A 270 -23.50 -3.38 -18.23
N SER A 271 -22.31 -3.79 -17.81
CA SER A 271 -21.18 -3.98 -18.73
C SER A 271 -20.05 -4.75 -18.04
N ARG A 272 -19.60 -5.83 -18.70
CA ARG A 272 -18.43 -6.61 -18.30
C ARG A 272 -17.16 -5.74 -18.25
N ASN A 273 -16.98 -4.87 -19.24
CA ASN A 273 -15.80 -4.00 -19.33
C ASN A 273 -15.79 -2.95 -18.22
N LEU A 274 -16.96 -2.40 -17.88
CA LEU A 274 -17.09 -1.46 -16.76
C LEU A 274 -16.80 -2.15 -15.42
N ALA A 275 -17.33 -3.37 -15.24
CA ALA A 275 -17.17 -4.15 -14.02
C ALA A 275 -15.71 -4.52 -13.75
N LEU A 276 -15.01 -5.08 -14.75
CA LEU A 276 -13.63 -5.54 -14.63
C LEU A 276 -12.60 -4.41 -14.72
N GLY A 277 -12.93 -3.32 -15.40
CA GLY A 277 -12.08 -2.13 -15.47
C GLY A 277 -12.33 -1.18 -14.30
N LEU A 278 -13.01 -0.07 -14.56
CA LEU A 278 -13.18 1.03 -13.62
C LEU A 278 -13.80 0.59 -12.28
N TYR A 279 -14.86 -0.23 -12.31
CA TYR A 279 -15.54 -0.61 -11.08
C TYR A 279 -14.62 -1.44 -10.17
N HIS A 280 -13.98 -2.48 -10.69
CA HIS A 280 -13.06 -3.31 -9.91
C HIS A 280 -11.91 -2.48 -9.31
N SER A 281 -11.32 -1.58 -10.10
CA SER A 281 -10.17 -0.75 -9.69
C SER A 281 -10.52 0.30 -8.62
N TYR A 282 -11.68 0.97 -8.71
CA TYR A 282 -11.99 2.12 -7.84
C TYR A 282 -13.01 1.84 -6.74
N SER A 283 -13.93 0.89 -6.92
CA SER A 283 -14.98 0.59 -5.94
C SER A 283 -14.40 0.20 -4.58
N GLY A 284 -13.25 -0.48 -4.55
CA GLY A 284 -12.59 -0.86 -3.30
C GLY A 284 -12.28 0.35 -2.42
N MET A 285 -11.71 1.41 -3.00
CA MET A 285 -11.41 2.64 -2.29
C MET A 285 -12.69 3.38 -1.86
N MET A 286 -13.71 3.43 -2.73
CA MET A 286 -14.98 4.09 -2.42
C MET A 286 -15.69 3.44 -1.23
N PHE A 287 -15.94 2.12 -1.28
CA PHE A 287 -16.59 1.40 -0.17
C PHE A 287 -15.77 1.48 1.12
N PHE A 288 -14.45 1.41 1.03
CA PHE A 288 -13.56 1.60 2.17
C PHE A 288 -13.74 3.00 2.80
N LEU A 289 -13.71 4.07 1.99
CA LEU A 289 -13.86 5.45 2.48
C LEU A 289 -15.24 5.70 3.08
N ILE A 290 -16.31 5.20 2.44
CA ILE A 290 -17.68 5.29 2.96
C ILE A 290 -17.73 4.64 4.35
N TYR A 291 -17.27 3.40 4.46
CA TYR A 291 -17.26 2.70 5.74
C TYR A 291 -16.42 3.41 6.80
N PHE A 292 -15.23 3.88 6.42
CA PHE A 292 -14.33 4.60 7.30
C PHE A 292 -14.98 5.86 7.88
N VAL A 293 -15.59 6.69 7.02
CA VAL A 293 -16.28 7.91 7.46
C VAL A 293 -17.47 7.58 8.35
N LEU A 294 -18.27 6.57 8.00
CA LEU A 294 -19.42 6.14 8.81
C LEU A 294 -18.98 5.64 10.20
N PHE A 295 -17.99 4.75 10.25
CA PHE A 295 -17.49 4.18 11.50
C PHE A 295 -16.97 5.28 12.43
N TRP A 296 -16.05 6.12 11.95
CA TRP A 296 -15.48 7.19 12.77
C TRP A 296 -16.48 8.28 13.09
N GLY A 297 -17.35 8.67 12.15
CA GLY A 297 -18.37 9.68 12.36
C GLY A 297 -19.35 9.29 13.48
N LEU A 298 -19.76 8.02 13.52
CA LEU A 298 -20.76 7.51 14.46
C LEU A 298 -20.13 7.10 15.80
N LEU A 299 -19.03 6.36 15.79
CA LEU A 299 -18.52 5.67 16.98
C LEU A 299 -17.36 6.38 17.68
N TYR A 300 -16.71 7.36 17.03
CA TYR A 300 -15.61 8.10 17.66
C TYR A 300 -16.04 8.84 18.93
N LYS A 301 -17.22 9.48 18.90
CA LYS A 301 -17.77 10.18 20.07
C LYS A 301 -18.01 9.22 21.23
N TYR A 302 -18.49 8.01 20.93
CA TYR A 302 -18.72 6.97 21.94
C TYR A 302 -17.42 6.49 22.62
N MET A 303 -16.32 6.46 21.87
CA MET A 303 -15.00 6.05 22.36
C MET A 303 -14.29 7.09 23.23
N LYS A 304 -14.72 8.35 23.23
CA LYS A 304 -14.12 9.37 24.09
C LYS A 304 -14.37 9.05 25.58
N LYS A 305 -13.42 9.48 26.41
CA LYS A 305 -13.58 9.50 27.87
C LYS A 305 -14.71 10.42 28.26
#